data_AF-A0A100WCI6-F1
#
_entry.id   AF-A0A100WCI6-F1
#
_cell.length_a   1.000
_cell.length_b   1.000
_cell.length_c   1.000
_cell.angle_alpha   90.00
_cell.angle_beta   90.00
_cell.angle_gamma   90.00
#
_symmetry.space_group_name_H-M   'P 1'
#
loop_
_entity.id
_entity.type
_entity.pdbx_description
1 polymer ?
#
loop_
_entity_poly.entity_id
_entity_poly.type
_entity_poly.pdbx_seq_one_letter_code
_entity_poly.pdbx_strand_id
1 'polypeptide(L)'
;MNPMARWMAAPAMLAAAVALAACSFSASVGDNTVSKDQVQNQISEKVTEQGGTKPASVTCPADLKAEIGATLDCTMSDGSKDYGVNVTVTSVDGKTVNFDIVQTVDKNAVAEQISQQLSQQVGRAPESVTCPSDLKGDKGQTLRCQLTDSGETYGVTVTVTSVKGGDVKFDFKVDDQPQ
;
A
#
# COMPACT_ATOMS: atom_id res chain seq x y z
N MET A 1 58.26 -34.68 -9.21
CA MET A 1 58.42 -33.90 -10.45
C MET A 1 57.06 -33.79 -11.15
N ASN A 2 56.61 -32.56 -11.40
CA ASN A 2 55.49 -32.22 -12.30
C ASN A 2 55.74 -32.77 -13.73
N PRO A 3 54.74 -32.90 -14.65
CA PRO A 3 53.87 -31.77 -15.08
C PRO A 3 52.41 -32.14 -15.48
N MET A 4 51.44 -31.26 -15.18
CA MET A 4 50.79 -30.29 -16.09
C MET A 4 50.12 -30.86 -17.36
N ALA A 5 48.78 -30.89 -17.36
CA ALA A 5 47.83 -30.90 -18.49
C ALA A 5 46.47 -31.36 -17.95
N ARG A 6 45.28 -30.88 -18.30
CA ARG A 6 44.79 -29.92 -19.29
C ARG A 6 43.30 -29.72 -18.96
N TRP A 7 42.81 -28.49 -19.12
CA TRP A 7 41.41 -28.13 -19.37
C TRP A 7 40.30 -28.69 -18.45
N MET A 8 39.69 -27.80 -17.66
CA MET A 8 38.28 -27.94 -17.30
C MET A 8 37.56 -26.63 -17.59
N ALA A 9 36.57 -26.72 -18.48
CA ALA A 9 35.60 -25.69 -18.76
C ALA A 9 34.71 -25.50 -17.53
N ALA A 10 34.54 -24.25 -17.07
CA ALA A 10 33.60 -23.92 -16.02
C ALA A 10 32.19 -23.79 -16.63
N PRO A 11 31.18 -24.53 -16.15
CA PRO A 11 29.80 -24.28 -16.54
C PRO A 11 29.31 -23.02 -15.83
N ALA A 12 28.94 -22.01 -16.62
CA ALA A 12 28.20 -20.85 -16.13
C ALA A 12 26.84 -21.32 -15.59
N MET A 13 26.71 -21.38 -14.26
CA MET A 13 25.41 -21.55 -13.61
C MET A 13 24.62 -20.25 -13.79
N LEU A 14 23.57 -20.32 -14.60
CA LEU A 14 22.54 -19.29 -14.70
C LEU A 14 21.91 -19.08 -13.33
N ALA A 15 22.06 -17.88 -12.78
CA ALA A 15 21.25 -17.40 -11.67
C ALA A 15 19.81 -17.16 -12.19
N ALA A 16 18.86 -17.99 -11.75
CA ALA A 16 17.45 -17.75 -11.96
C ALA A 16 17.02 -16.56 -11.09
N ALA A 17 16.85 -15.39 -11.71
CA ALA A 17 16.25 -14.24 -11.07
C ALA A 17 14.77 -14.52 -10.79
N VAL A 18 14.40 -14.52 -9.50
CA VAL A 18 13.01 -14.56 -9.05
C VAL A 18 12.39 -13.20 -9.38
N ALA A 19 11.61 -13.14 -10.47
CA ALA A 19 10.83 -11.96 -10.82
C ALA A 19 9.68 -11.81 -9.82
N LEU A 20 9.79 -10.87 -8.88
CA LEU A 20 8.65 -10.35 -8.14
C LEU A 20 7.76 -9.63 -9.16
N ALA A 21 6.57 -10.18 -9.42
CA ALA A 21 5.58 -9.59 -10.30
C ALA A 21 4.94 -8.36 -9.62
N ALA A 22 5.68 -7.26 -9.57
CA ALA A 22 5.09 -5.93 -9.43
C ALA A 22 4.65 -5.50 -10.83
N CYS A 23 3.35 -5.35 -11.06
CA CYS A 23 2.82 -4.83 -12.33
C CYS A 23 3.29 -3.37 -12.48
N SER A 24 4.40 -3.16 -13.19
CA SER A 24 4.91 -1.83 -13.51
C SER A 24 4.09 -1.26 -14.66
N PHE A 25 3.30 -0.23 -14.38
CA PHE A 25 2.62 0.54 -15.41
C PHE A 25 3.50 1.72 -15.83
N SER A 26 3.63 1.92 -17.14
CA SER A 26 4.53 2.92 -17.73
C SER A 26 3.71 4.00 -18.46
N ALA A 27 3.87 5.28 -18.09
CA ALA A 27 3.25 6.41 -18.80
C ALA A 27 4.31 7.26 -19.52
N SER A 28 4.01 7.71 -20.75
CA SER A 28 4.86 8.63 -21.51
C SER A 28 4.66 10.07 -21.06
N VAL A 29 5.73 10.71 -20.62
CA VAL A 29 5.70 12.04 -20.02
C VAL A 29 5.76 13.17 -21.05
N GLY A 30 4.77 14.06 -21.03
CA GLY A 30 4.90 15.43 -21.52
C GLY A 30 5.04 16.35 -20.31
N ASP A 31 6.24 16.89 -20.09
CA ASP A 31 6.58 17.86 -19.01
C ASP A 31 6.96 17.32 -17.61
N ASN A 32 7.72 16.21 -17.52
CA ASN A 32 8.22 15.62 -16.25
C ASN A 32 7.13 15.29 -15.21
N THR A 33 5.89 15.10 -15.66
CA THR A 33 4.76 14.69 -14.84
C THR A 33 3.92 13.64 -15.56
N VAL A 34 3.16 12.87 -14.79
CA VAL A 34 2.06 12.02 -15.28
C VAL A 34 0.77 12.75 -14.95
N SER A 35 -0.09 12.98 -15.94
CA SER A 35 -1.30 13.76 -15.71
C SER A 35 -2.26 13.02 -14.78
N LYS A 36 -3.01 13.77 -13.97
CA LYS A 36 -4.03 13.20 -13.08
C LYS A 36 -5.00 12.28 -13.83
N ASP A 37 -5.38 12.65 -15.06
CA ASP A 37 -6.30 11.86 -15.88
C ASP A 37 -5.69 10.48 -16.25
N GLN A 38 -4.38 10.44 -16.54
CA GLN A 38 -3.67 9.17 -16.75
C GLN A 38 -3.62 8.34 -15.46
N VAL A 39 -3.32 8.96 -14.33
CA VAL A 39 -3.30 8.28 -13.02
C VAL A 39 -4.69 7.72 -12.68
N GLN A 40 -5.75 8.50 -12.86
CA GLN A 40 -7.14 8.10 -12.61
C GLN A 40 -7.56 6.89 -13.47
N ASN A 41 -7.16 6.88 -14.75
CA ASN A 41 -7.42 5.76 -15.64
C ASN A 41 -6.69 4.50 -15.19
N GLN A 42 -5.41 4.60 -14.85
CA GLN A 42 -4.63 3.45 -14.38
C GLN A 42 -5.13 2.90 -13.04
N ILE A 43 -5.58 3.75 -12.12
CA ILE A 43 -6.23 3.31 -10.88
C ILE A 43 -7.47 2.48 -11.21
N SER A 44 -8.31 2.96 -12.12
CA SER A 44 -9.53 2.26 -12.54
C SER A 44 -9.26 0.90 -13.18
N GLU A 45 -8.22 0.81 -14.00
CA GLU A 45 -7.78 -0.44 -14.65
C GLU A 45 -7.27 -1.43 -13.60
N LYS A 46 -6.34 -1.02 -12.74
CA LYS A 46 -5.75 -1.89 -11.72
C LYS A 46 -6.79 -2.47 -10.77
N VAL A 47 -7.77 -1.69 -10.35
CA VAL A 47 -8.86 -2.15 -9.48
C VAL A 47 -9.69 -3.23 -10.17
N THR A 48 -9.94 -3.07 -11.46
CA THR A 48 -10.68 -4.05 -12.26
C THR A 48 -9.86 -5.35 -12.44
N GLU A 49 -8.55 -5.24 -12.67
CA GLU A 49 -7.63 -6.39 -12.78
C GLU A 49 -7.53 -7.21 -11.49
N GLN A 50 -7.63 -6.56 -10.33
CA GLN A 50 -7.65 -7.22 -9.02
C GLN A 50 -8.99 -7.90 -8.69
N GLY A 51 -9.87 -8.05 -9.69
CA GLY A 51 -11.19 -8.65 -9.54
C GLY A 51 -12.22 -7.74 -8.88
N GLY A 52 -11.94 -6.43 -8.82
CA GLY A 52 -12.89 -5.42 -8.39
C GLY A 52 -13.80 -4.95 -9.52
N THR A 53 -14.86 -4.24 -9.13
CA THR A 53 -15.72 -3.53 -10.10
C THR A 53 -15.07 -2.20 -10.46
N LYS A 54 -15.25 -1.76 -11.70
CA LYS A 54 -14.83 -0.42 -12.12
C LYS A 54 -15.43 0.63 -11.15
N PRO A 55 -14.61 1.51 -10.57
CA PRO A 55 -15.13 2.56 -9.69
C PRO A 55 -16.04 3.53 -10.45
N ALA A 56 -17.00 4.11 -9.73
CA ALA A 56 -17.88 5.15 -10.25
C ALA A 56 -17.10 6.44 -10.56
N SER A 57 -16.12 6.78 -9.72
CA SER A 57 -15.22 7.90 -9.96
C SER A 57 -13.85 7.65 -9.32
N VAL A 58 -12.82 8.30 -9.86
CA VAL A 58 -11.51 8.44 -9.23
C VAL A 58 -11.17 9.92 -9.30
N THR A 59 -10.69 10.49 -8.20
CA THR A 59 -10.32 11.90 -8.08
C THR A 59 -8.90 11.98 -7.55
N CYS A 60 -8.00 12.58 -8.33
CA CYS A 60 -6.64 12.89 -7.89
C CYS A 60 -6.48 14.41 -7.77
N PRO A 61 -5.88 14.92 -6.68
CA PRO A 61 -5.84 16.36 -6.38
C PRO A 61 -4.88 17.13 -7.29
N ALA A 62 -3.90 16.46 -7.90
CA ALA A 62 -2.88 17.06 -8.76
C ALA A 62 -2.29 16.03 -9.73
N ASP A 63 -1.47 16.50 -10.66
CA ASP A 63 -0.62 15.65 -11.48
C ASP A 63 0.50 15.01 -10.63
N LEU A 64 0.92 13.80 -11.00
CA LEU A 64 2.00 13.09 -10.32
C LEU A 64 3.35 13.54 -10.88
N LYS A 65 4.26 13.96 -10.01
CA LYS A 65 5.62 14.32 -10.40
C LYS A 65 6.41 13.08 -10.82
N ALA A 66 7.16 13.15 -11.91
CA ALA A 66 8.07 12.10 -12.35
C ALA A 66 9.37 12.09 -11.53
N GLU A 67 9.25 11.86 -10.22
CA GLU A 67 10.37 11.85 -9.27
C GLU A 67 10.25 10.64 -8.37
N ILE A 68 11.33 9.88 -8.21
CA ILE A 68 11.34 8.66 -7.36
C ILE A 68 10.92 9.02 -5.94
N GLY A 69 9.93 8.29 -5.41
CA GLY A 69 9.37 8.53 -4.09
C GLY A 69 8.31 9.63 -4.02
N ALA A 70 8.00 10.31 -5.13
CA ALA A 70 6.87 11.22 -5.18
C ALA A 70 5.57 10.45 -4.95
N THR A 71 4.73 10.98 -4.07
CA THR A 71 3.45 10.38 -3.71
C THR A 71 2.29 11.27 -4.12
N LEU A 72 1.16 10.64 -4.43
CA LEU A 72 -0.11 11.30 -4.72
C LEU A 72 -1.24 10.48 -4.10
N ASP A 73 -2.01 11.11 -3.22
CA ASP A 73 -3.19 10.50 -2.62
C ASP A 73 -4.41 10.84 -3.46
N CYS A 74 -5.01 9.83 -4.07
CA CYS A 74 -6.26 9.91 -4.81
C CYS A 74 -7.40 9.29 -4.01
N THR A 75 -8.62 9.66 -4.36
CA THR A 75 -9.85 9.10 -3.80
C THR A 75 -10.61 8.39 -4.90
N MET A 76 -10.96 7.14 -4.65
CA MET A 76 -11.80 6.34 -5.53
C MET A 76 -13.17 6.16 -4.90
N SER A 77 -14.25 6.27 -5.67
CA SER A 77 -15.61 6.04 -5.19
C SER A 77 -16.27 4.91 -5.98
N ASP A 78 -17.01 4.03 -5.30
CA ASP A 78 -17.90 3.05 -5.94
C ASP A 78 -19.34 3.58 -6.12
N GLY A 79 -19.58 4.84 -5.76
CA GLY A 79 -20.90 5.49 -5.76
C GLY A 79 -21.66 5.38 -4.43
N SER A 80 -21.18 4.56 -3.49
CA SER A 80 -21.72 4.44 -2.14
C SER A 80 -20.69 4.81 -1.08
N LYS A 81 -19.43 4.47 -1.32
CA LYS A 81 -18.30 4.66 -0.41
C LYS A 81 -17.08 5.18 -1.15
N ASP A 82 -16.33 5.99 -0.44
CA ASP A 82 -15.04 6.49 -0.89
C ASP A 82 -13.90 5.70 -0.25
N TYR A 83 -12.86 5.51 -1.03
CA TYR A 83 -11.68 4.71 -0.72
C TYR A 83 -10.43 5.52 -1.02
N GLY A 84 -9.46 5.47 -0.12
CA GLY A 84 -8.14 6.05 -0.35
C GLY A 84 -7.33 5.22 -1.33
N VAL A 85 -6.56 5.88 -2.17
CA VAL A 85 -5.59 5.25 -3.08
C VAL A 85 -4.31 6.07 -3.06
N ASN A 86 -3.22 5.48 -2.57
CA ASN A 86 -1.91 6.10 -2.61
C ASN A 86 -1.16 5.65 -3.86
N VAL A 87 -0.63 6.61 -4.60
CA VAL A 87 0.23 6.40 -5.76
C VAL A 87 1.65 6.81 -5.40
N THR A 88 2.64 5.96 -5.63
CA THR A 88 4.06 6.23 -5.34
C THR A 88 4.92 5.94 -6.55
N VAL A 89 5.73 6.90 -7.00
CA VAL A 89 6.70 6.66 -8.07
C VAL A 89 7.83 5.78 -7.56
N THR A 90 8.08 4.67 -8.25
CA THR A 90 9.10 3.68 -7.90
C THR A 90 10.35 3.81 -8.76
N SER A 91 10.21 4.24 -10.02
CA SER A 91 11.36 4.46 -10.92
C SER A 91 11.01 5.42 -12.07
N VAL A 92 12.05 6.04 -12.63
CA VAL A 92 11.97 6.94 -13.78
C VAL A 92 13.04 6.55 -14.78
N ASP A 93 12.63 6.04 -15.94
CA ASP A 93 13.49 5.56 -17.03
C ASP A 93 13.32 6.45 -18.27
N GLY A 94 14.13 7.51 -18.35
CA GLY A 94 14.04 8.49 -19.42
C GLY A 94 12.71 9.26 -19.39
N LYS A 95 11.76 8.90 -20.27
CA LYS A 95 10.41 9.49 -20.32
C LYS A 95 9.33 8.57 -19.75
N THR A 96 9.72 7.42 -19.23
CA THR A 96 8.84 6.43 -18.64
C THR A 96 8.88 6.58 -17.13
N VAL A 97 7.72 6.71 -16.51
CA VAL A 97 7.59 6.71 -15.04
C VAL A 97 6.86 5.44 -14.65
N ASN A 98 7.43 4.69 -13.71
CA ASN A 98 6.76 3.56 -13.10
C ASN A 98 6.32 3.97 -11.69
N PHE A 99 5.08 3.63 -11.34
CA PHE A 99 4.52 3.93 -10.04
C PHE A 99 3.66 2.77 -9.54
N ASP A 100 3.67 2.62 -8.22
CA ASP A 100 2.80 1.70 -7.51
C ASP A 100 1.52 2.41 -7.11
N ILE A 101 0.42 1.68 -7.18
CA ILE A 101 -0.91 2.13 -6.77
C ILE A 101 -1.38 1.16 -5.68
N VAL A 102 -1.64 1.67 -4.49
CA VAL A 102 -2.05 0.86 -3.34
C VAL A 102 -3.28 1.48 -2.73
N GLN A 103 -4.30 0.67 -2.48
CA GLN A 103 -5.48 1.14 -1.75
C GLN A 103 -5.11 1.42 -0.30
N THR A 104 -5.69 2.45 0.31
CA THR A 104 -5.44 2.81 1.71
C THR A 104 -6.73 2.93 2.51
N VAL A 105 -6.62 2.69 3.82
CA VAL A 105 -7.65 3.04 4.80
C VAL A 105 -7.16 4.24 5.59
N ASP A 106 -7.97 5.29 5.63
CA ASP A 106 -7.66 6.52 6.36
C ASP A 106 -7.34 6.20 7.83
N LYS A 107 -6.27 6.80 8.35
CA LYS A 107 -5.78 6.57 9.72
C LYS A 107 -6.84 6.82 10.79
N ASN A 108 -7.74 7.79 10.59
CA ASN A 108 -8.81 8.09 11.54
C ASN A 108 -9.90 7.03 11.45
N ALA A 109 -10.24 6.58 10.24
CA ALA A 109 -11.15 5.46 10.06
C ALA A 109 -10.61 4.16 10.72
N VAL A 110 -9.29 3.91 10.65
CA VAL A 110 -8.66 2.79 11.37
C VAL A 110 -8.79 2.98 12.89
N ALA A 111 -8.47 4.17 13.41
CA ALA A 111 -8.57 4.47 14.84
C ALA A 111 -10.01 4.35 15.39
N GLU A 112 -10.99 4.83 14.63
CA GLU A 112 -12.42 4.71 14.97
C GLU A 112 -12.87 3.24 15.00
N GLN A 113 -12.48 2.45 14.00
CA GLN A 113 -12.83 1.03 13.96
C GLN A 113 -12.21 0.26 15.14
N ILE A 114 -10.95 0.53 15.50
CA ILE A 114 -10.32 -0.08 16.69
C ILE A 114 -11.12 0.27 17.95
N SER A 115 -11.45 1.56 18.12
CA SER A 115 -12.21 2.04 19.29
C SER A 115 -13.59 1.39 19.40
N GLN A 116 -14.31 1.26 18.27
CA GLN A 116 -15.62 0.61 18.21
C GLN A 116 -15.54 -0.88 18.54
N GLN A 117 -14.56 -1.59 17.97
CA GLN A 117 -14.38 -3.02 18.22
C GLN A 117 -13.98 -3.30 19.67
N LEU A 118 -13.09 -2.49 20.26
CA LEU A 118 -12.76 -2.60 21.68
C LEU A 118 -13.98 -2.34 22.56
N SER A 119 -14.79 -1.30 22.25
CA SER A 119 -16.04 -1.04 22.96
C SER A 119 -16.98 -2.24 22.98
N GLN A 120 -17.06 -2.97 21.85
CA GLN A 120 -17.89 -4.17 21.74
C GLN A 120 -17.29 -5.37 22.50
N GLN A 121 -15.97 -5.52 22.51
CA GLN A 121 -15.29 -6.65 23.14
C GLN A 121 -15.19 -6.52 24.66
N VAL A 122 -14.86 -5.33 25.17
CA VAL A 122 -14.60 -5.10 26.60
C VAL A 122 -15.66 -4.22 27.28
N GLY A 123 -16.68 -3.76 26.55
CA GLY A 123 -17.82 -3.01 27.08
C GLY A 123 -17.59 -1.52 27.30
N ARG A 124 -16.41 -0.98 26.93
CA ARG A 124 -16.10 0.45 27.00
C ARG A 124 -15.14 0.90 25.89
N ALA A 125 -15.27 2.15 25.47
CA ALA A 125 -14.32 2.76 24.53
C ALA A 125 -13.02 3.15 25.26
N PRO A 126 -11.86 3.07 24.59
CA PRO A 126 -10.64 3.69 25.08
C PRO A 126 -10.75 5.21 25.09
N GLU A 127 -9.85 5.90 25.79
CA GLU A 127 -9.81 7.36 25.81
C GLU A 127 -9.40 7.94 24.45
N SER A 128 -8.43 7.31 23.78
CA SER A 128 -8.06 7.66 22.42
C SER A 128 -7.36 6.52 21.69
N VAL A 129 -7.45 6.54 20.37
CA VAL A 129 -6.61 5.75 19.48
C VAL A 129 -6.05 6.68 18.42
N THR A 130 -4.75 6.64 18.18
CA THR A 130 -4.06 7.45 17.18
C THR A 130 -3.21 6.57 16.29
N CYS A 131 -3.33 6.77 14.98
CA CYS A 131 -2.56 6.04 13.98
C CYS A 131 -1.63 7.02 13.26
N PRO A 132 -0.33 6.70 13.07
CA PRO A 132 0.65 7.65 12.55
C PRO A 132 0.48 7.94 11.06
N SER A 133 -0.11 7.02 10.31
CA SER A 133 -0.32 7.11 8.87
C SER A 133 -1.53 6.27 8.46
N ASP A 134 -1.95 6.41 7.21
CA ASP A 134 -2.96 5.54 6.62
C ASP A 134 -2.44 4.09 6.53
N LEU A 135 -3.36 3.14 6.60
CA LEU A 135 -3.05 1.73 6.47
C LEU A 135 -2.99 1.36 4.98
N LYS A 136 -1.83 0.90 4.51
CA LYS A 136 -1.66 0.36 3.16
C LYS A 136 -2.38 -0.98 3.05
N GLY A 137 -3.31 -1.05 2.10
CA GLY A 137 -4.13 -2.22 1.79
C GLY A 137 -3.41 -3.24 0.92
N ASP A 138 -2.27 -3.74 1.40
CA ASP A 138 -1.66 -4.97 0.88
C ASP A 138 -1.70 -6.05 1.96
N LYS A 139 -2.00 -7.29 1.58
CA LYS A 139 -2.09 -8.38 2.57
C LYS A 139 -0.80 -8.53 3.37
N GLY A 140 -0.93 -8.54 4.70
CA GLY A 140 0.19 -8.63 5.63
C GLY A 140 0.87 -7.30 5.96
N GLN A 141 0.46 -6.19 5.35
CA GLN A 141 0.92 -4.87 5.77
C GLN A 141 0.44 -4.57 7.19
N THR A 142 1.30 -3.89 7.93
CA THR A 142 1.07 -3.57 9.34
C THR A 142 1.15 -2.07 9.58
N LEU A 143 0.32 -1.58 10.48
CA LEU A 143 0.37 -0.22 11.00
C LEU A 143 0.40 -0.27 12.52
N ARG A 144 1.29 0.55 13.11
CA ARG A 144 1.44 0.63 14.56
C ARG A 144 0.74 1.88 15.08
N CYS A 145 -0.45 1.70 15.62
CA CYS A 145 -1.21 2.75 16.28
C CYS A 145 -0.89 2.80 17.78
N GLN A 146 -1.28 3.86 18.45
CA GLN A 146 -1.25 4.01 19.91
C GLN A 146 -2.67 4.08 20.43
N LEU A 147 -2.91 3.43 21.55
CA LEU A 147 -4.16 3.45 22.29
C LEU A 147 -3.87 3.98 23.69
N THR A 148 -4.64 4.94 24.16
CA THR A 148 -4.57 5.39 25.55
C THR A 148 -5.87 5.04 26.25
N ASP A 149 -5.75 4.45 27.43
CA ASP A 149 -6.88 4.11 28.28
C ASP A 149 -6.47 4.19 29.75
N SER A 150 -7.27 4.86 30.58
CA SER A 150 -7.03 5.02 32.02
C SER A 150 -5.64 5.60 32.35
N GLY A 151 -5.13 6.49 31.50
CA GLY A 151 -3.82 7.11 31.63
C GLY A 151 -2.62 6.25 31.20
N GLU A 152 -2.84 5.02 30.73
CA GLU A 152 -1.80 4.14 30.20
C GLU A 152 -1.83 4.13 28.67
N THR A 153 -0.66 4.09 28.03
CA THR A 153 -0.54 4.00 26.57
C THR A 153 -0.07 2.63 26.15
N TYR A 154 -0.84 1.99 25.27
CA TYR A 154 -0.56 0.71 24.67
C TYR A 154 -0.29 0.89 23.19
N GLY A 155 0.61 0.07 22.63
CA GLY A 155 0.71 -0.02 21.19
C GLY A 155 -0.34 -0.97 20.62
N VAL A 156 -0.85 -0.66 19.44
CA VAL A 156 -1.82 -1.49 18.71
C VAL A 156 -1.25 -1.82 17.33
N THR A 157 -1.02 -3.10 17.08
CA THR A 157 -0.57 -3.61 15.78
C THR A 157 -1.78 -3.97 14.94
N VAL A 158 -2.03 -3.18 13.91
CA VAL A 158 -3.05 -3.44 12.88
C VAL A 158 -2.41 -4.24 11.75
N THR A 159 -3.08 -5.29 11.26
CA THR A 159 -2.58 -6.15 10.18
C THR A 159 -3.66 -6.36 9.12
N VAL A 160 -3.34 -6.05 7.86
CA VAL A 160 -4.25 -6.34 6.74
C VAL A 160 -4.34 -7.85 6.50
N THR A 161 -5.55 -8.39 6.58
CA THR A 161 -5.81 -9.83 6.42
C THR A 161 -6.24 -10.19 5.01
N SER A 162 -6.96 -9.29 4.33
CA SER A 162 -7.37 -9.50 2.94
C SER A 162 -7.72 -8.20 2.24
N VAL A 163 -7.53 -8.19 0.93
CA VAL A 163 -7.91 -7.09 0.04
C VAL A 163 -8.74 -7.72 -1.07
N LYS A 164 -10.00 -7.33 -1.22
CA LYS A 164 -10.89 -7.89 -2.25
C LYS A 164 -11.82 -6.82 -2.80
N GLY A 165 -11.76 -6.59 -4.11
CA GLY A 165 -12.69 -5.71 -4.80
C GLY A 165 -12.80 -4.32 -4.20
N GLY A 166 -11.69 -3.74 -3.75
CA GLY A 166 -11.67 -2.43 -3.10
C GLY A 166 -12.01 -2.46 -1.60
N ASP A 167 -12.20 -3.62 -0.99
CA ASP A 167 -12.40 -3.75 0.46
C ASP A 167 -11.12 -4.23 1.14
N VAL A 168 -10.55 -3.41 2.02
CA VAL A 168 -9.38 -3.73 2.83
C VAL A 168 -9.85 -4.18 4.22
N LYS A 169 -9.65 -5.46 4.52
CA LYS A 169 -9.93 -6.03 5.85
C LYS A 169 -8.67 -6.11 6.67
N PHE A 170 -8.78 -5.78 7.94
CA PHE A 170 -7.69 -5.85 8.89
C PHE A 170 -8.16 -6.36 10.25
N ASP A 171 -7.23 -6.97 10.98
CA ASP A 171 -7.36 -7.26 12.40
C ASP A 171 -6.40 -6.37 13.19
N PHE A 172 -6.57 -6.30 14.51
CA PHE A 172 -5.62 -5.62 15.38
C PHE A 172 -5.31 -6.43 16.64
N LYS A 173 -4.11 -6.22 17.17
CA LYS A 173 -3.67 -6.73 18.47
C LYS A 173 -3.14 -5.59 19.33
N VAL A 174 -3.69 -5.42 20.52
CA VAL A 174 -3.15 -4.54 21.56
C VAL A 174 -2.00 -5.28 22.25
N ASP A 175 -0.94 -4.56 22.59
CA ASP A 175 0.17 -5.11 23.37
C ASP A 175 -0.26 -5.60 24.74
N ASP A 176 0.47 -6.61 25.25
CA ASP A 176 0.21 -7.19 26.56
C ASP A 176 0.63 -6.26 27.72
N GLN A 177 1.48 -5.25 27.45
CA GLN A 177 1.98 -4.28 28.42
C GLN A 177 1.94 -2.86 27.84
N PRO A 178 1.72 -1.84 28.69
CA PRO A 178 1.84 -0.44 28.28
C PRO A 178 3.29 -0.06 27.98
N GLN A 179 3.46 1.06 27.26
CA GLN A 179 4.76 1.64 26.85
C GLN A 179 5.49 2.34 28.00
#